data_AF-A0ABD7JPT5-F1
#
_entry.id   AF-A0ABD7JPT5-F1
#
_cell.length_a   1.000
_cell.length_b   1.000
_cell.length_c   1.000
_cell.angle_alpha   90.00
_cell.angle_beta   90.00
_cell.angle_gamma   90.00
#
_symmetry.space_group_name_H-M   'P 1'
#
loop_
_entity.id
_entity.type
_entity.pdbx_description
1 polymer ?
#
loop_
_entity_poly.entity_id
_entity_poly.type
_entity_poly.pdbx_seq_one_letter_code
_entity_poly.pdbx_strand_id
1 'polypeptide(L)' 'MPEEHLFQDGTLSFLPTRLNRQPVVIGGLTADEMWITVLTSGAAGFVLGIPAALVAGNAACIPLGALLVGALGLGIGSR' A
#
# COMPACT_ATOMS: atom_id res chain seq x y z
N MET A 1 -0.71 39.31 11.31
CA MET A 1 0.04 38.07 11.05
C MET A 1 1.07 38.43 9.99
N PRO A 2 2.38 38.25 10.20
CA PRO A 2 3.34 38.54 9.15
C PRO A 2 3.08 37.58 7.98
N GLU A 3 3.10 38.10 6.76
CA GLU A 3 2.93 37.35 5.52
C GLU A 3 3.95 36.21 5.49
N GLU A 4 3.51 34.97 5.75
CA GLU A 4 4.37 33.80 5.67
C GLU A 4 4.87 33.66 4.22
N HIS A 5 6.17 33.40 4.01
CA HIS A 5 6.76 33.38 2.67
C HIS A 5 6.32 32.11 1.93
N LEU A 6 5.12 32.14 1.37
CA LEU A 6 4.54 31.08 0.55
C LEU A 6 4.90 31.30 -0.93
N PHE A 7 5.16 30.22 -1.65
CA PHE A 7 5.17 30.21 -3.11
C PHE A 7 3.72 30.33 -3.65
N GLN A 8 3.58 30.63 -4.94
CA GLN A 8 2.28 30.83 -5.60
C GLN A 8 1.39 29.57 -5.59
N ASP A 9 1.98 28.40 -5.37
CA ASP A 9 1.32 27.10 -5.21
C ASP A 9 0.96 26.77 -3.75
N GLY A 10 1.18 27.70 -2.81
CA GLY A 10 0.89 27.53 -1.38
C GLY A 10 1.95 26.75 -0.61
N THR A 11 3.09 26.45 -1.24
CA THR A 11 4.20 25.75 -0.59
C THR A 11 5.11 26.71 0.18
N LEU A 12 5.67 26.28 1.32
CA LEU A 12 6.51 27.14 2.16
C LEU A 12 7.90 27.34 1.53
N SER A 13 8.29 28.59 1.28
CA SER A 13 9.52 28.90 0.52
C SER A 13 10.83 28.59 1.23
N PHE A 14 10.79 28.49 2.57
CA PHE A 14 11.94 28.08 3.37
C PHE A 14 12.09 26.56 3.48
N LEU A 15 11.03 25.78 3.21
CA LEU A 15 11.06 24.34 3.34
C LEU A 15 11.61 23.70 2.07
N PRO A 16 12.62 22.82 2.18
CA PRO A 16 13.06 22.01 1.05
C PRO A 16 11.86 21.26 0.43
N THR A 17 11.88 21.08 -0.88
CA THR A 17 10.76 20.48 -1.66
C THR A 17 10.26 19.15 -1.07
N ARG A 18 11.15 18.33 -0.48
CA ARG A 18 10.77 17.04 0.13
C ARG A 18 9.92 17.20 1.39
N LEU A 19 10.09 18.28 2.14
CA LEU A 19 9.34 18.54 3.37
C LEU A 19 8.02 19.30 3.09
N ASN A 20 7.91 19.89 1.89
CA ASN A 20 6.67 20.41 1.31
C ASN A 20 5.79 19.32 0.67
N ARG A 21 6.34 18.13 0.44
CA ARG A 21 5.62 16.99 -0.14
C ARG A 21 5.36 15.97 0.95
N GLN A 22 4.24 16.13 1.65
CA GLN A 22 3.78 15.13 2.61
C GLN A 22 3.47 13.80 1.91
N PRO A 23 3.83 12.66 2.52
CA PRO A 23 3.52 11.36 1.97
C PRO A 23 2.01 11.17 1.91
N VAL A 24 1.54 10.49 0.85
CA VAL A 24 0.14 10.08 0.75
C VAL A 24 -0.09 8.95 1.75
N VAL A 25 -0.97 9.19 2.72
CA VAL A 25 -1.36 8.21 3.74
C VAL A 25 -2.80 7.81 3.52
N ILE A 26 -3.06 6.51 3.37
CA ILE A 26 -4.40 5.93 3.16
C ILE A 26 -4.60 4.85 4.20
N GLY A 27 -5.62 5.01 5.05
CA GLY A 27 -5.92 4.04 6.11
C GLY A 27 -4.75 3.83 7.09
N GLY A 28 -3.99 4.88 7.44
CA GLY A 28 -2.88 4.77 8.38
C GLY A 28 -1.56 4.24 7.80
N LEU A 29 -1.54 3.83 6.53
CA LEU A 29 -0.31 3.43 5.83
C LEU A 29 0.08 4.50 4.82
N THR A 30 1.38 4.81 4.74
CA THR A 30 1.94 5.52 3.60
C THR A 30 1.81 4.66 2.34
N ALA A 31 1.75 5.29 1.17
CA ALA A 31 1.65 4.59 -0.11
C ALA A 31 2.74 3.51 -0.28
N ASP A 32 3.96 3.77 0.18
CA ASP A 32 5.07 2.82 0.12
C ASP A 32 4.82 1.59 1.01
N GLU A 33 4.31 1.81 2.22
CA GLU A 33 3.95 0.72 3.14
C GLU A 33 2.78 -0.11 2.61
N MET A 34 1.81 0.51 1.92
CA MET A 34 0.73 -0.22 1.26
C MET A 34 1.26 -1.16 0.18
N TRP A 35 2.16 -0.68 -0.69
CA TRP A 35 2.77 -1.51 -1.72
C TRP A 35 3.53 -2.69 -1.14
N ILE A 36 4.35 -2.45 -0.11
CA ILE A 36 5.08 -3.51 0.59
C ILE A 36 4.11 -4.53 1.19
N THR A 37 3.05 -4.05 1.85
CA THR A 37 2.04 -4.91 2.48
C THR A 37 1.32 -5.77 1.45
N VAL A 38 0.82 -5.19 0.35
CA VAL A 38 0.14 -5.92 -0.73
C VAL A 38 1.05 -6.95 -1.37
N LEU A 39 2.30 -6.58 -1.67
CA LEU A 39 3.22 -7.48 -2.37
C LEU A 39 3.63 -8.65 -1.48
N THR A 40 3.96 -8.41 -0.22
CA THR A 40 4.38 -9.46 0.72
C THR A 40 3.23 -10.41 1.07
N SER A 41 2.06 -9.87 1.43
CA SER A 41 0.88 -10.68 1.76
C SER A 41 0.30 -11.36 0.51
N GLY A 42 0.27 -10.67 -0.63
CA GLY A 42 -0.13 -11.25 -1.92
C GLY A 42 0.78 -12.38 -2.38
N ALA A 43 2.10 -12.25 -2.22
CA ALA A 43 3.05 -13.33 -2.49
C ALA A 43 2.81 -14.54 -1.58
N ALA A 44 2.55 -14.32 -0.28
CA ALA A 44 2.18 -15.40 0.62
C ALA A 44 0.88 -16.09 0.17
N GLY A 45 -0.14 -15.32 -0.21
CA GLY A 45 -1.40 -15.85 -0.75
C GLY A 45 -1.22 -16.62 -2.05
N PHE A 46 -0.33 -16.17 -2.94
CA PHE A 46 0.01 -16.89 -4.17
C PHE A 46 0.63 -18.26 -3.86
N VAL A 47 1.61 -18.29 -2.94
CA VAL A 47 2.27 -19.54 -2.51
C VAL A 47 1.28 -20.49 -1.86
N LEU A 48 0.36 -19.99 -1.02
CA LEU A 48 -0.73 -20.78 -0.43
C LEU A 48 -1.78 -21.23 -1.46
N GLY A 49 -1.97 -20.45 -2.53
CA GLY A 49 -2.87 -20.77 -3.63
C GLY A 49 -2.41 -21.95 -4.48
N ILE A 50 -1.11 -22.23 -4.57
CA ILE A 50 -0.55 -23.37 -5.30
C ILE A 50 -1.05 -24.72 -4.74
N PRO A 51 -0.86 -25.06 -3.46
CA PRO A 51 -1.37 -26.32 -2.92
C PRO A 51 -2.90 -26.35 -2.95
N ALA A 52 -3.59 -25.22 -2.74
CA ALA A 52 -5.04 -25.14 -2.87
C ALA A 52 -5.52 -25.48 -4.30
N ALA A 53 -4.82 -25.01 -5.33
CA ALA A 53 -5.12 -25.32 -6.72
C ALA A 53 -4.93 -26.80 -7.06
N LEU A 54 -3.92 -27.45 -6.48
CA LEU A 54 -3.69 -28.89 -6.64
C LEU A 54 -4.81 -29.70 -6.00
N VAL A 55 -5.24 -29.34 -4.78
CA VAL A 55 -6.32 -30.03 -4.07
C VAL A 55 -7.67 -29.80 -4.76
N ALA A 56 -7.96 -28.58 -5.20
CA ALA A 56 -9.21 -28.23 -5.85
C ALA A 56 -9.27 -28.62 -7.34
N GLY A 57 -8.12 -28.98 -7.94
CA GLY A 57 -8.01 -29.20 -9.39
C GLY A 57 -8.29 -27.94 -10.23
N ASN A 58 -8.14 -26.74 -9.66
CA ASN A 58 -8.48 -25.48 -10.31
C ASN A 58 -7.39 -24.43 -10.14
N ALA A 59 -6.75 -24.04 -11.25
CA ALA A 59 -5.68 -23.05 -11.26
C ALA A 59 -6.14 -21.64 -10.79
N ALA A 60 -7.44 -21.34 -10.83
CA ALA A 60 -7.98 -20.07 -10.34
C ALA A 60 -7.74 -19.84 -8.84
N CYS A 61 -7.49 -20.90 -8.06
CA CYS A 61 -7.16 -20.79 -6.64
C CYS A 61 -5.84 -20.03 -6.40
N ILE A 62 -4.92 -20.00 -7.37
CA ILE A 62 -3.63 -19.29 -7.26
C ILE A 62 -3.84 -17.77 -7.23
N PRO A 63 -4.41 -17.11 -8.27
CA PRO A 63 -4.67 -15.68 -8.23
C PRO A 63 -5.70 -15.31 -7.16
N LEU A 64 -6.67 -16.18 -6.86
CA LEU A 64 -7.62 -15.96 -5.78
C LEU A 64 -6.92 -15.88 -4.41
N GLY A 65 -6.00 -16.81 -4.12
CA GLY A 65 -5.24 -16.81 -2.87
C GLY A 65 -4.41 -15.53 -2.71
N ALA A 66 -3.74 -15.09 -3.78
CA ALA A 66 -2.98 -13.85 -3.79
C ALA A 66 -3.86 -12.63 -3.48
N LEU A 67 -5.03 -12.52 -4.12
CA LEU A 67 -5.96 -11.41 -3.91
C LEU A 67 -6.57 -11.43 -2.49
N LEU A 68 -6.99 -12.59 -2.00
CA LEU A 68 -7.59 -12.72 -0.67
C LEU A 68 -6.60 -12.36 0.44
N VAL A 69 -5.40 -12.94 0.42
CA VAL A 69 -4.39 -12.66 1.45
C VAL A 69 -3.85 -11.24 1.31
N GLY A 70 -3.71 -10.72 0.07
CA GLY A 70 -3.37 -9.32 -0.20
C GLY A 70 -4.36 -8.33 0.42
N ALA A 71 -5.67 -8.54 0.17
CA ALA A 71 -6.74 -7.71 0.73
C ALA A 71 -6.82 -7.81 2.25
N LEU A 72 -6.67 -9.03 2.80
CA LEU A 72 -6.58 -9.23 4.25
C LEU A 72 -5.38 -8.46 4.82
N GLY A 73 -4.19 -8.62 4.23
CA GLY A 73 -2.97 -7.96 4.64
C GLY A 73 -3.11 -6.44 4.71
N LEU A 74 -3.70 -5.83 3.68
CA LEU A 74 -4.04 -4.41 3.71
C LEU A 74 -5.00 -4.08 4.84
N GLY A 75 -6.10 -4.81 4.99
CA GLY A 75 -7.05 -4.59 6.08
C GLY A 75 -6.41 -4.74 7.47
N ILE A 76 -5.35 -5.55 7.61
CA ILE A 76 -4.57 -5.70 8.84
C ILE A 76 -3.56 -4.59 9.07
N GLY A 77 -2.85 -4.17 8.04
CA GLY A 77 -1.87 -3.09 8.15
C GLY A 77 -2.51 -1.71 8.27
N SER A 78 -3.73 -1.53 7.75
CA SER A 78 -4.39 -0.23 7.66
C SER A 78 -5.21 0.17 8.90
N ARG A 79 -4.87 -0.35 10.07
CA ARG A 79 -5.62 -0.18 11.33
C ARG A 79 -4.67 0.02 12.49
#